data_AF-A0A2M6WRM0-F1
#
_entry.id   AF-A0A2M6WRM0-F1
#
_cell.length_a   1.000
_cell.length_b   1.000
_cell.length_c   1.000
_cell.angle_alpha   90.00
_cell.angle_beta   90.00
_cell.angle_gamma   90.00
#
_symmetry.space_group_name_H-M   'P 1'
#
loop_
_entity.id
_entity.type
_entity.pdbx_description
1 polymer ?
#
loop_
_entity_poly.entity_id
_entity_poly.type
_entity_poly.pdbx_seq_one_letter_code
_entity_poly.pdbx_strand_id
1 'polypeptide(L)'
;DNNYIILKDDKKIIDLKTETEAQISLSENTFKKTIDIASIIKPKDVKHISQISSNLLVYATDWEIYLFDSKENKHTLITRLSEQITSVSWREGGYVIYSTPNSIQVINLKDRENPTTLIKLEKISAPILSTKGNILYFTAKIGNQEGLYKLLIK
;
A
#
# COMPACT_ATOMS: atom_id res chain seq x y z
N ASP A 1 7.48 6.62 -19.56
CA ASP A 1 6.95 5.45 -20.27
C ASP A 1 7.47 4.20 -19.61
N ASN A 2 6.57 3.51 -18.89
CA ASN A 2 6.92 2.43 -17.99
C ASN A 2 7.17 1.14 -18.78
N ASN A 3 8.41 0.67 -18.81
CA ASN A 3 8.80 -0.58 -19.46
C ASN A 3 9.68 -1.41 -18.52
N TYR A 4 9.07 -2.12 -17.57
CA TYR A 4 9.74 -3.18 -16.83
C TYR A 4 8.93 -4.46 -16.96
N ILE A 5 9.60 -5.57 -17.27
CA ILE A 5 9.06 -6.93 -17.22
C ILE A 5 9.76 -7.64 -16.08
N ILE A 6 8.98 -8.15 -15.13
CA ILE A 6 9.48 -8.93 -14.00
C ILE A 6 9.37 -10.40 -14.40
N LEU A 7 10.50 -11.07 -14.63
CA LEU A 7 10.55 -12.52 -14.85
C LEU A 7 10.77 -13.24 -13.52
N LYS A 8 10.12 -14.40 -13.38
CA LYS A 8 9.73 -14.98 -12.08
C LYS A 8 10.87 -15.46 -11.18
N ASP A 9 12.09 -15.72 -11.68
CA ASP A 9 13.07 -16.45 -10.87
C ASP A 9 14.51 -15.93 -10.86
N ASP A 10 14.82 -14.78 -11.46
CA ASP A 10 16.17 -14.19 -11.32
C ASP A 10 16.12 -12.67 -11.09
N LYS A 11 16.59 -12.25 -9.91
CA LYS A 11 16.66 -10.83 -9.50
C LYS A 11 17.84 -10.12 -10.14
N LYS A 12 17.82 -9.97 -11.47
CA LYS A 12 18.70 -9.04 -12.19
C LYS A 12 17.88 -7.87 -12.70
N ILE A 13 18.33 -6.65 -12.39
CA ILE A 13 17.77 -5.43 -12.98
C ILE A 13 18.80 -4.89 -13.96
N ILE A 14 18.40 -4.80 -15.22
CA ILE A 14 19.21 -4.16 -16.27
C ILE A 14 18.72 -2.72 -16.38
N ASP A 15 19.63 -1.76 -16.18
CA ASP A 15 19.36 -0.38 -16.53
C ASP A 15 19.40 -0.24 -18.06
N LEU A 16 18.23 -0.08 -18.67
CA LEU A 16 18.08 -0.03 -20.13
C LEU A 16 18.65 1.25 -20.79
N LYS A 17 19.12 2.24 -20.02
CA LYS A 17 19.78 3.43 -20.57
C LYS A 17 21.30 3.29 -20.63
N THR A 18 21.87 2.52 -19.73
CA THR A 18 23.32 2.41 -19.55
C THR A 18 23.83 1.01 -19.89
N GLU A 19 22.93 0.04 -20.07
CA GLU A 19 23.21 -1.39 -20.26
C GLU A 19 24.08 -1.99 -19.14
N THR A 20 24.27 -1.26 -18.04
CA THR A 20 25.03 -1.74 -16.91
C THR A 20 24.16 -2.67 -16.08
N GLU A 21 24.65 -3.87 -15.83
CA GLU A 21 24.04 -4.80 -14.91
C GLU A 21 24.26 -4.32 -13.47
N ALA A 22 23.17 -3.97 -12.79
CA ALA A 22 23.18 -3.77 -11.35
C ALA A 22 22.74 -5.08 -10.67
N GLN A 23 23.67 -5.79 -10.04
CA GLN A 23 23.32 -6.89 -9.16
C GLN A 23 22.78 -6.32 -7.85
N ILE A 24 21.46 -6.35 -7.68
CA ILE A 24 20.85 -6.12 -6.37
C ILE A 24 20.77 -7.45 -5.65
N SER A 25 21.77 -7.73 -4.81
CA SER A 25 21.68 -8.80 -3.84
C SER A 25 20.73 -8.38 -2.73
N LEU A 26 19.46 -8.78 -2.83
CA LEU A 26 18.56 -8.75 -1.68
C LEU A 26 19.04 -9.83 -0.71
N SER A 27 19.87 -9.44 0.26
CA SER A 27 20.37 -10.34 1.29
C SER A 27 19.21 -10.86 2.16
N GLU A 28 19.36 -12.07 2.73
CA GLU A 28 18.41 -12.61 3.72
C GLU A 28 18.15 -11.63 4.88
N ASN A 29 19.10 -10.75 5.20
CA ASN A 29 18.95 -9.74 6.24
C ASN A 29 17.94 -8.62 5.88
N THR A 30 17.74 -8.34 4.59
CA THR A 30 16.74 -7.37 4.13
C THR A 30 15.33 -7.91 4.34
N PHE A 31 15.13 -9.23 4.14
CA PHE A 31 13.86 -9.90 4.41
C PHE A 31 13.67 -10.22 5.90
N LYS A 32 14.72 -10.62 6.63
CA LYS A 32 14.65 -10.88 8.08
C LYS A 32 14.08 -9.71 8.87
N LYS A 33 14.51 -8.47 8.57
CA LYS A 33 14.03 -7.30 9.30
C LYS A 33 12.52 -7.07 9.15
N THR A 34 11.94 -7.36 7.99
CA THR A 34 10.49 -7.21 7.77
C THR A 34 9.72 -8.44 8.26
N ILE A 35 10.30 -9.64 8.13
CA ILE A 35 9.71 -10.92 8.59
C ILE A 35 9.69 -11.00 10.12
N ASP A 36 10.71 -10.48 10.82
CA ASP A 36 10.77 -10.45 12.30
C ASP A 36 9.77 -9.45 12.90
N ILE A 37 9.41 -8.38 12.18
CA ILE A 37 8.34 -7.47 12.59
C ILE A 37 6.97 -8.10 12.28
N ALA A 38 6.87 -8.86 11.18
CA ALA A 38 5.64 -9.53 10.76
C ALA A 38 5.31 -10.79 11.56
N SER A 39 6.29 -11.44 12.23
CA SER A 39 6.08 -12.65 13.04
C SER A 39 5.36 -12.38 14.37
N ILE A 40 5.25 -11.12 14.79
CA ILE A 40 4.47 -10.67 15.96
C ILE A 40 3.00 -10.43 15.59
N ILE A 41 2.74 -10.02 14.34
CA ILE A 41 1.40 -9.89 13.77
C ILE A 41 0.92 -11.30 13.47
N LYS A 42 -0.33 -11.68 13.77
CA LYS A 42 -0.88 -12.97 13.29
C LYS A 42 -0.82 -12.98 11.74
N PRO A 43 0.16 -13.65 11.10
CA PRO A 43 0.49 -13.34 9.70
C PRO A 43 -0.61 -13.78 8.74
N LYS A 44 -1.45 -14.74 9.16
CA LYS A 44 -2.45 -15.36 8.29
C LYS A 44 -3.49 -14.35 7.76
N ASP A 45 -3.74 -13.28 8.51
CA ASP A 45 -4.83 -12.34 8.21
C ASP A 45 -4.32 -11.04 7.58
N VAL A 46 -3.01 -10.79 7.52
CA VAL A 46 -2.45 -9.59 6.89
C VAL A 46 -2.46 -9.75 5.38
N LYS A 47 -3.12 -8.82 4.68
CA LYS A 47 -3.21 -8.77 3.22
C LYS A 47 -2.41 -7.62 2.62
N HIS A 48 -2.41 -6.49 3.32
CA HIS A 48 -1.81 -5.25 2.83
C HIS A 48 -0.99 -4.60 3.94
N ILE A 49 0.11 -3.94 3.58
CA ILE A 49 1.01 -3.30 4.54
C ILE A 49 1.58 -2.01 3.95
N SER A 50 1.73 -1.00 4.79
CA SER A 50 2.48 0.21 4.49
C SER A 50 3.31 0.60 5.71
N GLN A 51 4.62 0.70 5.50
CA GLN A 51 5.54 1.10 6.56
C GLN A 51 5.45 2.60 6.83
N ILE A 52 5.42 2.99 8.12
CA ILE A 52 5.51 4.39 8.57
C ILE A 52 6.94 4.68 9.03
N SER A 53 7.52 3.78 9.83
CA SER A 53 8.88 3.86 10.34
C SER A 53 9.43 2.46 10.64
N SER A 54 10.59 2.36 11.30
CA SER A 54 11.13 1.07 11.72
C SER A 54 10.26 0.31 12.72
N ASN A 55 9.40 1.00 13.48
CA ASN A 55 8.57 0.40 14.53
C ASN A 55 7.07 0.59 14.32
N LEU A 56 6.68 1.36 13.30
CA LEU A 56 5.29 1.68 13.02
C LEU A 56 4.95 1.27 11.60
N LEU A 57 3.84 0.57 11.46
CA LEU A 57 3.26 0.22 10.17
C LEU A 57 1.74 0.26 10.24
N VAL A 58 1.12 0.55 9.11
CA VAL A 58 -0.29 0.29 8.89
C VAL A 58 -0.40 -1.03 8.17
N TYR A 59 -1.32 -1.88 8.58
CA TYR A 59 -1.65 -3.08 7.84
C TYR A 59 -3.15 -3.25 7.75
N ALA A 60 -3.57 -4.05 6.79
CA ALA A 60 -4.98 -4.37 6.57
C ALA A 60 -5.18 -5.88 6.48
N THR A 61 -6.31 -6.32 7.03
CA THR A 61 -6.92 -7.61 6.71
C THR A 61 -7.86 -7.43 5.52
N ASP A 62 -8.74 -8.41 5.27
CA ASP A 62 -9.82 -8.22 4.30
C ASP A 62 -10.80 -7.11 4.72
N TRP A 63 -10.98 -6.84 6.02
CA TRP A 63 -12.08 -5.98 6.50
C TRP A 63 -11.66 -4.95 7.55
N GLU A 64 -10.43 -4.99 8.03
CA GLU A 64 -9.97 -4.14 9.13
C GLU A 64 -8.63 -3.52 8.79
N ILE A 65 -8.44 -2.27 9.21
CA ILE A 65 -7.18 -1.54 9.09
C ILE A 65 -6.66 -1.28 10.50
N TYR A 66 -5.37 -1.53 10.70
CA TYR A 66 -4.71 -1.42 11.99
C TYR A 66 -3.43 -0.60 11.91
N LEU A 67 -3.13 0.11 12.99
CA LEU A 67 -1.79 0.63 13.29
C LEU A 67 -1.09 -0.38 14.21
N PHE A 68 0.09 -0.84 13.81
CA PHE A 68 0.94 -1.68 14.65
C PHE A 68 2.15 -0.87 15.16
N ASP A 69 2.36 -0.91 16.47
CA ASP A 69 3.58 -0.45 17.14
C ASP A 69 4.35 -1.65 17.69
N SER A 70 5.52 -1.92 17.10
CA SER A 70 6.36 -3.05 17.48
C SER A 70 7.10 -2.84 18.81
N LYS A 71 7.25 -1.60 19.29
CA LYS A 71 7.87 -1.34 20.60
C LYS A 71 6.94 -1.73 21.74
N GLU A 72 5.66 -1.43 21.57
CA GLU A 72 4.62 -1.76 22.55
C GLU A 72 3.98 -3.12 22.29
N ASN A 73 4.31 -3.77 21.17
CA ASN A 73 3.60 -4.93 20.65
C ASN A 73 2.07 -4.69 20.62
N LYS A 74 1.67 -3.54 20.07
CA LYS A 74 0.30 -3.04 20.18
C LYS A 74 -0.35 -2.91 18.81
N HIS A 75 -1.52 -3.50 18.68
CA HIS A 75 -2.40 -3.37 17.52
C HIS A 75 -3.54 -2.43 17.86
N THR A 76 -3.61 -1.29 17.18
CA THR A 76 -4.67 -0.31 17.35
C THR A 76 -5.57 -0.34 16.12
N LEU A 77 -6.83 -0.71 16.29
CA LEU A 77 -7.83 -0.66 15.21
C LEU A 77 -7.97 0.80 14.74
N ILE A 78 -7.80 1.03 13.44
CA ILE A 78 -8.07 2.32 12.79
C ILE A 78 -9.53 2.35 12.35
N THR A 79 -9.96 1.33 11.60
CA THR A 79 -11.34 1.22 11.13
C THR A 79 -11.70 -0.22 10.74
N ARG A 80 -13.00 -0.51 10.65
CA ARG A 80 -13.58 -1.74 10.11
C ARG A 80 -14.53 -1.37 8.97
N LEU A 81 -14.47 -2.14 7.89
CA LEU A 81 -15.24 -1.94 6.67
C LEU A 81 -16.15 -3.14 6.41
N SER A 82 -17.30 -2.87 5.77
CA SER A 82 -18.20 -3.90 5.23
C SER A 82 -17.84 -4.34 3.81
N GLU A 83 -16.79 -3.73 3.24
CA GLU A 83 -16.26 -4.02 1.91
C GLU A 83 -14.80 -4.45 2.02
N GLN A 84 -14.38 -5.35 1.12
CA GLN A 84 -13.03 -5.89 1.16
C GLN A 84 -12.00 -4.81 0.88
N ILE A 85 -10.96 -4.76 1.70
CA ILE A 85 -9.82 -3.86 1.51
C ILE A 85 -8.92 -4.43 0.41
N THR A 86 -8.69 -3.63 -0.63
CA THR A 86 -7.86 -4.01 -1.78
C THR A 86 -6.47 -3.38 -1.75
N SER A 87 -6.25 -2.36 -0.92
CA SER A 87 -4.94 -1.78 -0.65
C SER A 87 -4.95 -0.91 0.62
N VAL A 88 -3.76 -0.66 1.17
CA VAL A 88 -3.53 0.36 2.20
C VAL A 88 -2.20 1.08 1.94
N SER A 89 -2.14 2.38 2.18
CA SER A 89 -0.95 3.21 2.02
C SER A 89 -0.91 4.30 3.07
N TRP A 90 0.24 4.46 3.69
CA TRP A 90 0.53 5.58 4.58
C TRP A 90 0.94 6.81 3.77
N ARG A 91 0.44 7.96 4.19
CA ARG A 91 0.87 9.27 3.71
C ARG A 91 1.27 10.14 4.91
N GLU A 92 2.35 10.90 4.75
CA GLU A 92 2.77 11.89 5.74
C GLU A 92 1.63 12.83 6.15
N GLY A 93 1.67 13.31 7.39
CA GLY A 93 0.62 14.14 7.96
C GLY A 93 -0.45 13.37 8.74
N GLY A 94 -0.33 12.05 8.86
CA GLY A 94 -1.29 11.26 9.65
C GLY A 94 -2.36 10.59 8.81
N TYR A 95 -2.17 10.42 7.52
CA TYR A 95 -3.22 9.95 6.61
C TYR A 95 -3.01 8.50 6.20
N VAL A 96 -4.09 7.73 6.28
CA VAL A 96 -4.17 6.38 5.75
C VAL A 96 -5.07 6.42 4.54
N ILE A 97 -4.50 6.13 3.37
CA ILE A 97 -5.24 5.93 2.14
C ILE A 97 -5.52 4.43 2.02
N TYR A 98 -6.75 4.07 1.69
CA TYR A 98 -7.12 2.69 1.45
C TYR A 98 -8.15 2.62 0.33
N SER A 99 -8.34 1.42 -0.19
CA SER A 99 -9.33 1.20 -1.24
C SER A 99 -10.17 -0.04 -1.00
N THR A 100 -11.38 0.01 -1.55
CA THR A 100 -12.25 -1.14 -1.78
C THR A 100 -12.31 -1.41 -3.30
N PRO A 101 -13.04 -2.43 -3.79
CA PRO A 101 -13.15 -2.67 -5.23
C PRO A 101 -13.74 -1.49 -6.02
N ASN A 102 -14.42 -0.55 -5.34
CA ASN A 102 -15.21 0.50 -5.99
C ASN A 102 -14.82 1.91 -5.54
N SER A 103 -13.87 2.06 -4.61
CA SER A 103 -13.64 3.37 -4.02
C SER A 103 -12.24 3.51 -3.42
N ILE A 104 -11.73 4.74 -3.39
CA ILE A 104 -10.51 5.11 -2.64
C ILE A 104 -10.90 6.13 -1.58
N GLN A 105 -10.44 5.91 -0.36
CA GLN A 105 -10.72 6.76 0.80
C GLN A 105 -9.42 7.22 1.44
N VAL A 106 -9.53 8.25 2.27
CA VAL A 106 -8.50 8.69 3.19
C VAL A 106 -9.08 8.86 4.58
N ILE A 107 -8.36 8.36 5.60
CA ILE A 107 -8.65 8.58 7.01
C ILE A 107 -7.51 9.40 7.62
N ASN A 108 -7.85 10.44 8.36
CA ASN A 108 -6.90 11.12 9.24
C ASN A 108 -6.85 10.36 10.57
N LEU A 109 -5.66 9.92 11.01
CA LEU A 109 -5.52 9.19 12.27
C LEU A 109 -5.93 10.00 13.52
N LYS A 110 -5.99 11.33 13.40
CA LYS A 110 -6.52 12.24 14.44
C LYS A 110 -8.04 12.34 14.45
N ASP A 111 -8.70 11.98 13.35
CA ASP A 111 -10.15 12.03 13.17
C ASP A 111 -10.61 10.79 12.38
N ARG A 112 -10.65 9.66 13.10
CA ARG A 112 -10.88 8.34 12.50
C ARG A 112 -12.35 8.09 12.14
N GLU A 113 -13.25 8.87 12.72
CA GLU A 113 -14.69 8.72 12.55
C GLU A 113 -15.17 9.29 11.21
N ASN A 114 -14.37 10.16 10.58
CA ASN A 114 -14.73 10.89 9.37
C ASN A 114 -13.81 10.53 8.18
N PRO A 115 -13.91 9.30 7.61
CA PRO A 115 -13.22 8.97 6.37
C PRO A 115 -13.71 9.87 5.23
N THR A 116 -12.79 10.42 4.45
CA THR A 116 -13.11 11.18 3.24
C THR A 116 -12.99 10.28 2.02
N THR A 117 -14.05 10.22 1.21
CA THR A 117 -14.00 9.52 -0.09
C THR A 117 -13.25 10.40 -1.10
N LEU A 118 -12.14 9.89 -1.63
CA LEU A 118 -11.38 10.57 -2.68
C LEU A 118 -11.99 10.34 -4.06
N ILE A 119 -12.43 9.10 -4.32
CA ILE A 119 -13.07 8.72 -5.57
C ILE A 119 -13.95 7.48 -5.38
N LYS A 120 -15.03 7.38 -6.16
CA LYS A 120 -15.92 6.22 -6.24
C LYS A 120 -16.21 5.91 -7.71
N LEU A 121 -15.94 4.68 -8.15
CA LEU A 121 -16.05 4.20 -9.53
C LEU A 121 -16.67 2.80 -9.57
N GLU A 122 -16.99 2.31 -10.77
CA GLU A 122 -17.54 0.96 -10.97
C GLU A 122 -16.57 -0.14 -10.57
N LYS A 123 -15.29 0.06 -10.86
CA LYS A 123 -14.20 -0.86 -10.54
C LYS A 123 -12.90 -0.09 -10.41
N ILE A 124 -12.16 -0.36 -9.35
CA ILE A 124 -10.83 0.18 -9.05
C ILE A 124 -9.93 -1.01 -8.70
N SER A 125 -8.72 -1.04 -9.25
CA SER A 125 -7.72 -2.03 -8.86
C SER A 125 -6.58 -1.35 -8.11
N ALA A 126 -6.26 -1.92 -6.95
CA ALA A 126 -5.07 -1.72 -6.12
C ALA A 126 -4.29 -0.40 -6.39
N PRO A 127 -4.77 0.75 -5.88
CA PRO A 127 -4.08 2.02 -6.02
C PRO A 127 -2.70 1.99 -5.38
N ILE A 128 -1.74 2.68 -6.00
CA ILE A 128 -0.36 2.81 -5.55
C ILE A 128 -0.06 4.29 -5.34
N LEU A 129 0.42 4.64 -4.15
CA LEU A 129 0.82 5.99 -3.81
C LEU A 129 2.25 6.29 -4.29
N SER A 130 2.47 7.46 -4.87
CA SER A 130 3.80 7.93 -5.24
C SER A 130 4.70 8.08 -4.02
N THR A 131 6.02 8.00 -4.21
CA THR A 131 7.00 8.17 -3.11
C THR A 131 6.86 9.51 -2.39
N LYS A 132 6.42 10.55 -3.09
CA LYS A 132 6.16 11.89 -2.53
C LYS A 132 4.80 12.00 -1.82
N GLY A 133 3.98 10.95 -1.84
CA GLY A 133 2.67 10.92 -1.17
C GLY A 133 1.61 11.83 -1.78
N ASN A 134 1.83 12.36 -2.99
CA ASN A 134 0.98 13.38 -3.60
C ASN A 134 0.21 12.90 -4.84
N ILE A 135 0.53 11.73 -5.38
CA ILE A 135 -0.14 11.17 -6.57
C ILE A 135 -0.51 9.72 -6.28
N LEU A 136 -1.79 9.36 -6.47
CA LEU A 136 -2.24 7.97 -6.52
C LEU A 136 -2.37 7.53 -7.97
N TYR A 137 -1.80 6.38 -8.30
CA TYR A 137 -1.99 5.70 -9.57
C TYR A 137 -2.89 4.51 -9.37
N PHE A 138 -3.87 4.30 -10.26
CA PHE A 138 -4.79 3.17 -10.16
C PHE A 138 -5.38 2.86 -11.53
N THR A 139 -5.78 1.60 -11.75
CA THR A 139 -6.61 1.27 -12.90
C THR A 139 -8.07 1.31 -12.51
N ALA A 140 -8.91 1.78 -13.43
CA ALA A 140 -10.34 1.81 -13.21
C ALA A 140 -11.12 1.63 -14.51
N LYS A 141 -12.40 1.32 -14.36
CA LYS A 141 -13.39 1.38 -15.43
C LYS A 141 -14.34 2.55 -15.18
N ILE A 142 -14.49 3.42 -16.18
CA ILE A 142 -15.40 4.57 -16.19
C ILE A 142 -16.25 4.48 -17.45
N GLY A 143 -17.50 4.05 -17.31
CA GLY A 143 -18.36 3.74 -18.45
C GLY A 143 -17.73 2.66 -19.34
N ASN A 144 -17.51 2.98 -20.62
CA ASN A 144 -16.91 2.04 -21.58
C ASN A 144 -15.38 2.12 -21.66
N GLN A 145 -14.74 2.95 -20.83
CA GLN A 145 -13.29 3.12 -20.83
C GLN A 145 -12.67 2.41 -19.63
N GLU A 146 -11.62 1.63 -19.87
CA GLU A 146 -10.77 1.03 -18.83
C GLU A 146 -9.33 1.46 -19.09
N GLY A 147 -8.62 1.85 -18.04
CA GLY A 147 -7.27 2.37 -18.20
C GLY A 147 -6.58 2.76 -16.89
N LEU A 148 -5.38 3.31 -17.02
CA LEU A 148 -4.58 3.84 -15.93
C LEU A 148 -4.94 5.32 -15.68
N TYR A 149 -5.27 5.63 -14.43
CA TYR A 149 -5.60 6.97 -13.97
C TYR A 149 -4.60 7.45 -12.92
N LYS A 150 -4.56 8.77 -12.74
CA LYS A 150 -3.82 9.39 -11.64
C LYS A 150 -4.71 10.41 -10.93
N LEU A 151 -4.61 10.45 -9.60
CA LEU A 151 -5.26 11.45 -8.76
C LEU A 151 -4.20 12.23 -7.99
N LEU A 152 -4.25 13.56 -8.10
CA LEU A 152 -3.42 14.46 -7.29
C LEU A 152 -4.10 14.65 -5.93
N ILE A 153 -3.36 14.39 -4.85
CA ILE A 153 -3.80 14.64 -3.47
C ILE A 153 -3.03 15.85 -2.94
N LYS A 154 -3.76 16.86 -2.49
CA LYS A 154 -3.19 18.04 -1.81
C LYS A 154 -3.15 17.80 -0.31
#